data_AF-A0A2K6D206-F1
#
_entry.id   AF-A0A2K6D206-F1
#
_cell.length_a   1.000
_cell.length_b   1.000
_cell.length_c   1.000
_cell.angle_alpha   90.00
_cell.angle_beta   90.00
_cell.angle_gamma   90.00
#
_symmetry.space_group_name_H-M   'P 1'
#
loop_
_entity.id
_entity.type
_entity.pdbx_description
1 polymer ?
#
loop_
_entity_poly.entity_id
_entity_poly.type
_entity_poly.pdbx_seq_one_letter_code
_entity_poly.pdbx_strand_id
1 'polypeptide(L)'
;MDSPEVTFTLAYLVFAVCFVFTPNEFHAAGLTVQNLLSGWLGSEDAAFVPFHLRRTAATLLCHSLLPLGYYVGVCLAASEKRFHSPAWRLFLLLAVTLPAVACILIYYWSRDRWARHPLARTLALYALPQSGWQAVASSINTEFRRIDKFATGAPGARVIVTDVWVMKVTTYRVHVAQQQDVHLTVTESRQHELSPDSNLPVQLLTIRVASANPAVQAFDIRSWRPA
;
A
#
# COMPACT_ATOMS: atom_id res chain seq x y z
N MET A 1 -21.74 33.05 -9.30
CA MET A 1 -20.47 32.87 -10.03
C MET A 1 -19.57 32.08 -9.11
N ASP A 2 -19.39 30.79 -9.39
CA ASP A 2 -18.53 29.93 -8.59
C ASP A 2 -17.10 30.46 -8.70
N SER A 3 -16.49 30.79 -7.56
CA SER A 3 -15.11 31.27 -7.55
C SER A 3 -14.20 30.16 -8.08
N PRO A 4 -13.33 30.42 -9.07
CA PRO A 4 -12.48 29.39 -9.70
C PRO A 4 -11.61 28.62 -8.70
N GLU A 5 -11.28 29.24 -7.56
CA GLU A 5 -10.53 28.66 -6.46
C GLU A 5 -11.29 27.54 -5.72
N VAL A 6 -12.60 27.68 -5.57
CA VAL A 6 -13.46 26.65 -4.96
C VAL A 6 -13.56 25.45 -5.89
N THR A 7 -13.75 25.69 -7.19
CA THR A 7 -13.75 24.63 -8.20
C THR A 7 -12.41 23.90 -8.25
N PHE A 8 -11.29 24.61 -8.24
CA PHE A 8 -9.96 24.01 -8.17
C PHE A 8 -9.78 23.17 -6.90
N THR A 9 -10.18 23.70 -5.75
CA THR A 9 -10.03 23.00 -4.46
C THR A 9 -10.86 21.72 -4.41
N LEU A 10 -12.11 21.78 -4.88
CA LEU A 10 -12.97 20.61 -4.94
C LEU A 10 -12.40 19.55 -5.89
N ALA A 11 -11.98 19.96 -7.10
CA ALA A 11 -11.38 19.05 -8.07
C ALA A 11 -10.10 18.40 -7.54
N TYR A 12 -9.23 19.18 -6.89
CA TYR A 12 -8.00 18.67 -6.30
C TYR A 12 -8.28 17.69 -5.15
N LEU A 13 -9.27 17.99 -4.29
CA LEU A 13 -9.64 17.11 -3.19
C LEU A 13 -10.17 15.77 -3.70
N VAL A 14 -11.05 15.79 -4.71
CA VAL A 14 -11.54 14.57 -5.37
C VAL A 14 -10.36 13.79 -5.96
N PHE A 15 -9.47 14.46 -6.70
CA PHE A 15 -8.26 13.84 -7.24
C PHE A 15 -7.40 13.20 -6.14
N ALA A 16 -7.10 13.92 -5.05
CA ALA A 16 -6.26 13.43 -3.96
C ALA A 16 -6.88 12.22 -3.26
N VAL A 17 -8.20 12.25 -3.00
CA VAL A 17 -8.92 11.11 -2.42
C VAL A 17 -8.87 9.91 -3.36
N CYS A 18 -9.18 10.09 -4.65
CA CYS A 18 -9.11 9.02 -5.63
C CYS A 18 -7.68 8.52 -5.88
N PHE A 19 -6.67 9.37 -5.74
CA PHE A 19 -5.27 8.95 -5.88
C PHE A 19 -4.83 8.07 -4.71
N VAL A 20 -5.20 8.44 -3.48
CA VAL A 20 -4.87 7.67 -2.25
C VAL A 20 -5.70 6.40 -2.13
N PHE A 21 -7.01 6.50 -2.41
CA PHE A 21 -7.98 5.40 -2.39
C PHE A 21 -8.39 5.07 -3.82
N THR A 22 -7.46 4.50 -4.58
CA THR A 22 -7.61 4.26 -6.02
C THR A 22 -8.87 3.46 -6.36
N PRO A 23 -9.91 4.09 -6.93
CA PRO A 23 -11.05 3.36 -7.46
C PRO A 23 -10.65 2.66 -8.78
N ASN A 24 -11.50 1.76 -9.27
CA ASN A 24 -11.22 0.98 -10.47
C ASN A 24 -10.95 1.85 -11.70
N GLU A 25 -11.59 3.01 -11.80
CA GLU A 25 -11.45 3.95 -12.91
C GLU A 25 -10.05 4.60 -12.94
N PHE A 26 -9.54 5.03 -11.78
CA PHE A 26 -8.18 5.57 -11.67
C PHE A 26 -7.14 4.49 -11.93
N HIS A 27 -7.40 3.26 -11.47
CA HIS A 27 -6.55 2.12 -11.77
C HIS A 27 -6.51 1.84 -13.28
N ALA A 28 -7.66 1.80 -13.95
CA ALA A 28 -7.78 1.58 -15.39
C ALA A 28 -7.15 2.72 -16.21
N ALA A 29 -7.24 3.96 -15.73
CA ALA A 29 -6.61 5.13 -16.35
C ALA A 29 -5.08 5.20 -16.13
N GLY A 30 -4.50 4.28 -15.36
CA GLY A 30 -3.07 4.29 -15.08
C GLY A 30 -2.64 5.30 -14.01
N LEU A 31 -3.57 5.92 -13.29
CA LEU A 31 -3.31 6.96 -12.29
C LEU A 31 -2.99 6.38 -10.91
N THR A 32 -2.07 5.42 -10.88
CA THR A 32 -1.57 4.80 -9.65
C THR A 32 -0.09 5.09 -9.48
N VAL A 33 0.39 5.13 -8.23
CA VAL A 33 1.82 5.29 -7.96
C VAL A 33 2.64 4.19 -8.65
N GLN A 34 2.09 2.98 -8.72
CA GLN A 34 2.73 1.83 -9.36
C GLN A 34 2.93 2.04 -10.86
N ASN A 35 1.91 2.57 -11.55
CA ASN A 35 1.99 2.81 -12.99
C ASN A 35 2.87 4.02 -13.31
N LEU A 36 2.74 5.11 -12.53
CA LEU A 36 3.55 6.33 -12.69
C LEU A 36 5.05 6.08 -12.48
N LEU A 37 5.41 5.18 -11.57
CA LEU A 37 6.80 4.85 -11.24
C LEU A 37 7.20 3.43 -11.69
N SER A 38 6.48 2.86 -12.65
CA SER A 38 6.67 1.48 -13.13
C SER A 38 8.11 1.18 -13.54
N GLY A 39 8.77 2.09 -14.26
CA GLY A 39 10.16 1.95 -14.67
C GLY A 39 11.17 1.87 -13.51
N TRP A 40 10.90 2.55 -12.39
CA TRP A 40 11.76 2.51 -11.20
C TRP A 40 11.45 1.34 -10.27
N LEU A 41 10.17 0.97 -10.16
CA LEU A 41 9.73 -0.15 -9.35
C LEU A 41 10.22 -1.50 -9.91
N GLY A 42 10.26 -1.61 -11.24
CA GLY A 42 10.57 -2.85 -11.94
C GLY A 42 9.38 -3.81 -11.97
N SER A 43 9.66 -5.10 -12.18
CA SER A 43 8.63 -6.14 -12.27
C SER A 43 8.43 -6.85 -10.93
N GLU A 44 7.17 -6.87 -10.48
CA GLU A 44 6.74 -7.63 -9.32
C GLU A 44 6.91 -9.14 -9.52
N ASP A 45 6.55 -9.64 -10.72
CA ASP A 45 6.72 -11.05 -11.09
C ASP A 45 8.19 -11.49 -11.11
N ALA A 46 9.09 -10.59 -11.49
CA ALA A 46 10.51 -10.87 -11.43
C ALA A 46 11.04 -10.84 -9.98
N ALA A 47 10.70 -9.82 -9.19
CA ALA A 47 11.31 -9.62 -7.88
C ALA A 47 10.30 -9.00 -6.88
N PHE A 48 9.43 -9.84 -6.35
CA PHE A 48 8.35 -9.47 -5.43
C PHE A 48 8.83 -8.63 -4.23
N VAL A 49 9.82 -9.10 -3.47
CA VAL A 49 10.26 -8.39 -2.25
C VAL A 49 10.91 -7.04 -2.60
N PRO A 50 11.92 -6.95 -3.48
CA PRO A 50 12.48 -5.65 -3.88
C PRO A 50 11.45 -4.69 -4.47
N PHE A 51 10.52 -5.19 -5.28
CA PHE A 51 9.42 -4.39 -5.84
C PHE A 51 8.60 -3.73 -4.72
N HIS A 52 8.20 -4.50 -3.70
CA HIS A 52 7.39 -3.95 -2.61
C HIS A 52 8.15 -3.06 -1.63
N LEU A 53 9.45 -3.27 -1.43
CA LEU A 53 10.31 -2.32 -0.70
C LEU A 53 10.32 -0.95 -1.38
N ARG A 54 10.50 -0.92 -2.70
CA ARG A 54 10.47 0.31 -3.49
C ARG A 54 9.08 0.92 -3.53
N ARG A 55 8.05 0.09 -3.76
CA ARG A 55 6.65 0.52 -3.87
C ARG A 55 6.18 1.25 -2.61
N THR A 56 6.43 0.68 -1.44
CA THR A 56 6.04 1.30 -0.16
C THR A 56 6.73 2.65 0.06
N ALA A 57 8.01 2.77 -0.28
CA ALA A 57 8.72 4.05 -0.27
C ALA A 57 8.16 5.06 -1.27
N ALA A 58 7.91 4.65 -2.52
CA ALA A 58 7.30 5.49 -3.55
C ALA A 58 5.92 5.98 -3.15
N THR A 59 5.03 5.08 -2.70
CA THR A 59 3.67 5.43 -2.29
C THR A 59 3.67 6.40 -1.12
N LEU A 60 4.54 6.17 -0.11
CA LEU A 60 4.69 7.10 1.00
C LEU A 60 5.10 8.50 0.51
N LEU A 61 6.10 8.58 -0.37
CA LEU A 61 6.59 9.85 -0.90
C LEU A 61 5.52 10.56 -1.74
N CYS A 62 4.92 9.87 -2.73
CA CYS A 62 3.89 10.43 -3.59
C CYS A 62 2.68 10.95 -2.79
N HIS A 63 2.20 10.19 -1.80
CA HIS A 63 1.07 10.63 -0.99
C HIS A 63 1.45 11.79 -0.06
N SER A 64 2.68 11.81 0.47
CA SER A 64 3.18 12.93 1.29
C SER A 64 3.32 14.24 0.50
N LEU A 65 3.44 14.17 -0.83
CA LEU A 65 3.54 15.34 -1.71
C LEU A 65 2.19 15.96 -2.08
N LEU A 66 1.05 15.29 -1.83
CA LEU A 66 -0.27 15.80 -2.20
C LEU A 66 -0.60 17.16 -1.55
N PRO A 67 -0.35 17.40 -0.25
CA PRO A 67 -0.61 18.73 0.34
C PRO A 67 0.24 19.84 -0.29
N LEU A 68 1.48 19.52 -0.67
CA LEU A 68 2.38 20.45 -1.34
C LEU A 68 1.91 20.72 -2.78
N GLY A 69 1.47 19.69 -3.49
CA GLY A 69 0.86 19.82 -4.82
C GLY A 69 -0.38 20.71 -4.79
N TYR A 70 -1.22 20.59 -3.75
CA TYR A 70 -2.36 21.49 -3.54
C TYR A 70 -1.89 22.93 -3.35
N TYR A 71 -0.90 23.17 -2.47
CA TYR A 71 -0.35 24.51 -2.23
C TYR A 71 0.11 25.16 -3.52
N VAL A 72 0.93 24.45 -4.31
CA VAL A 72 1.46 24.93 -5.58
C VAL A 72 0.33 25.20 -6.58
N GLY A 73 -0.65 24.30 -6.67
CA GLY A 73 -1.78 24.46 -7.57
C GLY A 73 -2.65 25.69 -7.25
N VAL A 74 -2.90 25.97 -5.97
CA VAL A 74 -3.59 27.20 -5.55
C VAL A 74 -2.73 28.44 -5.83
N CYS A 75 -1.40 28.38 -5.65
CA CYS A 75 -0.49 29.46 -6.03
C CYS A 75 -0.58 29.84 -7.50
N LEU A 76 -0.77 28.85 -8.39
CA LEU A 76 -0.92 29.08 -9.83
C LEU A 76 -2.33 29.58 -10.20
N ALA A 77 -3.36 29.22 -9.42
CA ALA A 77 -4.76 29.52 -9.73
C ALA A 77 -5.30 30.80 -9.08
N ALA A 78 -4.69 31.30 -7.99
CA ALA A 78 -5.22 32.39 -7.17
C ALA A 78 -4.35 33.67 -7.16
N SER A 79 -4.97 34.81 -6.83
CA SER A 79 -4.29 36.12 -6.71
C SER A 79 -3.43 36.22 -5.44
N GLU A 80 -2.26 36.88 -5.53
CA GLU A 80 -1.17 36.88 -4.52
C GLU A 80 -1.55 37.32 -3.09
N LYS A 81 -2.70 37.98 -2.90
CA LYS A 81 -3.07 38.61 -1.62
C LYS A 81 -3.39 37.61 -0.48
N ARG A 82 -3.60 36.32 -0.77
CA ARG A 82 -3.97 35.30 0.26
C ARG A 82 -2.79 34.62 0.97
N PHE A 83 -1.61 34.57 0.34
CA PHE A 83 -0.45 33.83 0.86
C PHE A 83 0.23 34.47 2.08
N HIS A 84 -0.17 35.69 2.43
CA HIS A 84 0.39 36.43 3.56
C HIS A 84 -0.26 36.07 4.90
N SER A 85 -1.41 35.37 4.90
CA SER A 85 -2.07 34.97 6.14
C SER A 85 -1.25 33.93 6.92
N PRO A 86 -1.29 33.95 8.26
CA PRO A 86 -0.58 32.95 9.09
C PRO A 86 -1.06 31.51 8.82
N ALA A 87 -2.33 31.33 8.45
CA ALA A 87 -2.89 30.02 8.13
C ALA A 87 -2.24 29.39 6.89
N TRP A 88 -2.03 30.15 5.82
CA TRP A 88 -1.36 29.66 4.61
C TRP A 88 0.13 29.35 4.84
N ARG A 89 0.80 30.13 5.70
CA ARG A 89 2.18 29.85 6.11
C ARG A 89 2.29 28.55 6.93
N LEU A 90 1.36 28.33 7.87
CA LEU A 90 1.31 27.09 8.64
C LEU A 90 1.00 25.88 7.73
N PHE A 91 0.07 26.03 6.79
CA PHE A 91 -0.25 24.99 5.82
C PHE A 91 0.97 24.63 4.96
N LEU A 92 1.69 25.62 4.42
CA LEU A 92 2.93 25.40 3.67
C LEU A 92 3.97 24.66 4.51
N LEU A 93 4.16 25.07 5.77
CA LEU A 93 5.10 24.43 6.68
C LEU A 93 4.73 22.95 6.86
N LEU A 94 3.47 22.64 7.11
CA LEU A 94 2.99 21.25 7.22
C LEU A 94 3.20 20.49 5.90
N ALA A 95 2.83 21.08 4.76
CA ALA A 95 2.96 20.49 3.44
C ALA A 95 4.41 20.19 3.04
N VAL A 96 5.39 20.94 3.55
CA VAL A 96 6.83 20.68 3.34
C VAL A 96 7.38 19.68 4.36
N THR A 97 6.92 19.72 5.61
CA THR A 97 7.39 18.78 6.65
C THR A 97 7.02 17.34 6.35
N LEU A 98 5.83 17.07 5.80
CA LEU A 98 5.39 15.71 5.45
C LEU A 98 6.35 14.98 4.48
N PRO A 99 6.69 15.53 3.29
CA PRO A 99 7.63 14.90 2.39
C PRO A 99 9.06 14.89 2.95
N ALA A 100 9.47 15.89 3.76
CA ALA A 100 10.76 15.85 4.42
C ALA A 100 10.88 14.66 5.39
N VAL A 101 9.85 14.42 6.22
CA VAL A 101 9.79 13.26 7.11
C VAL A 101 9.76 11.95 6.31
N ALA A 102 8.98 11.88 5.23
CA ALA A 102 8.95 10.72 4.35
C ALA A 102 10.34 10.42 3.74
N CYS A 103 11.04 11.43 3.23
CA CYS A 103 12.40 11.31 2.71
C CYS A 103 13.39 10.84 3.77
N ILE A 104 13.33 11.40 4.99
CA ILE A 104 14.18 10.95 6.11
C ILE A 104 13.90 9.48 6.45
N LEU A 105 12.63 9.08 6.48
CA LEU A 105 12.23 7.70 6.76
C LEU A 105 12.69 6.74 5.65
N ILE A 106 12.52 7.11 4.39
CA ILE A 106 12.96 6.33 3.23
C ILE A 106 14.49 6.20 3.22
N TYR A 107 15.21 7.28 3.53
CA TYR A 107 16.66 7.26 3.68
C TYR A 107 17.08 6.35 4.84
N TYR A 108 16.40 6.42 5.97
CA TYR A 108 16.62 5.52 7.10
C TYR A 108 16.37 4.06 6.72
N TRP A 109 15.34 3.77 5.93
CA TRP A 109 15.06 2.42 5.43
C TRP A 109 16.10 1.95 4.44
N SER A 110 16.50 2.78 3.48
CA SER A 110 17.42 2.39 2.40
C SER A 110 18.85 2.13 2.89
N ARG A 111 19.21 2.68 4.06
CA ARG A 111 20.44 2.30 4.77
C ARG A 111 20.49 0.79 5.02
N ASP A 112 21.70 0.24 5.00
CA ASP A 112 21.97 -1.20 5.23
C ASP A 112 21.18 -2.12 4.30
N ARG A 113 21.08 -1.73 3.01
CA ARG A 113 20.40 -2.51 1.96
C ARG A 113 18.94 -2.82 2.29
N TRP A 114 18.19 -1.88 2.88
CA TRP A 114 16.77 -2.06 3.25
C TRP A 114 16.50 -2.90 4.49
N ALA A 115 17.51 -3.32 5.25
CA ALA A 115 17.32 -4.17 6.43
C ALA A 115 16.43 -3.53 7.53
N ARG A 116 16.35 -2.19 7.58
CA ARG A 116 15.53 -1.47 8.56
C ARG A 116 14.07 -1.29 8.12
N HIS A 117 13.74 -1.65 6.89
CA HIS A 117 12.39 -1.58 6.37
C HIS A 117 11.48 -2.58 7.12
N PRO A 118 10.21 -2.23 7.43
CA PRO A 118 9.29 -3.12 8.14
C PRO A 118 9.17 -4.52 7.52
N LEU A 119 9.05 -4.60 6.19
CA LEU A 119 9.03 -5.89 5.48
C LEU A 119 10.31 -6.71 5.71
N ALA A 120 11.49 -6.09 5.56
CA ALA A 120 12.75 -6.79 5.77
C ALA A 120 12.93 -7.27 7.23
N ARG A 121 12.46 -6.47 8.20
CA ARG A 121 12.43 -6.87 9.61
C ARG A 121 11.52 -8.07 9.86
N THR A 122 10.33 -8.09 9.26
CA THR A 122 9.43 -9.26 9.34
C THR A 122 10.08 -10.50 8.70
N LEU A 123 10.72 -10.35 7.54
CA LEU A 123 11.43 -11.46 6.89
C LEU A 123 12.63 -11.97 7.72
N ALA A 124 13.30 -11.09 8.45
CA ALA A 124 14.40 -11.46 9.34
C ALA A 124 13.95 -12.40 10.48
N LEU A 125 12.68 -12.35 10.89
CA LEU A 125 12.12 -13.26 11.91
C LEU A 125 12.05 -14.71 11.42
N TYR A 126 12.01 -14.92 10.11
CA TYR A 126 11.97 -16.24 9.47
C TYR A 126 13.36 -16.69 8.96
N ALA A 127 14.39 -15.88 9.15
CA ALA A 127 15.73 -16.20 8.68
C ALA A 127 16.42 -17.17 9.65
N LEU A 128 17.21 -18.10 9.10
CA LEU A 128 18.03 -19.00 9.92
C LEU A 128 19.19 -18.22 10.55
N PRO A 129 19.78 -18.66 11.66
CA PRO A 129 20.85 -17.92 12.36
C PRO A 129 22.06 -17.55 11.50
N GLN A 130 22.34 -18.32 10.44
CA GLN A 130 23.45 -18.13 9.51
C GLN A 130 23.04 -17.42 8.20
N SER A 131 21.74 -17.19 7.98
CA SER A 131 21.22 -16.55 6.77
C SER A 131 20.54 -15.23 7.09
N GLY A 132 20.75 -14.21 6.25
CA GLY A 132 20.07 -12.94 6.39
C GLY A 132 18.62 -12.99 5.89
N TRP A 133 17.84 -11.96 6.18
CA TRP A 133 16.48 -11.79 5.62
C TRP A 133 16.46 -11.83 4.08
N GLN A 134 17.58 -11.52 3.43
CA GLN A 134 17.72 -11.61 1.98
C GLN A 134 17.58 -13.05 1.45
N ALA A 135 17.98 -14.07 2.23
CA ALA A 135 17.81 -15.47 1.85
C ALA A 135 16.32 -15.83 1.84
N VAL A 136 15.57 -15.40 2.86
CA VAL A 136 14.11 -15.55 2.93
C VAL A 136 13.45 -14.80 1.77
N ALA A 137 13.88 -13.57 1.49
CA ALA A 137 13.39 -12.79 0.35
C ALA A 137 13.64 -13.48 -0.99
N SER A 138 14.80 -14.14 -1.15
CA SER A 138 15.11 -14.92 -2.35
C SER A 138 14.22 -16.14 -2.49
N SER A 139 13.94 -16.85 -1.39
CA SER A 139 12.99 -17.98 -1.39
C SER A 139 11.59 -17.53 -1.80
N ILE A 140 11.08 -16.45 -1.20
CA ILE A 140 9.78 -15.86 -1.55
C ILE A 140 9.75 -15.47 -3.03
N ASN A 141 10.79 -14.84 -3.57
CA ASN A 141 10.83 -14.45 -4.98
C ASN A 141 10.79 -15.67 -5.92
N THR A 142 11.49 -16.75 -5.58
CA THR A 142 11.48 -17.99 -6.37
C THR A 142 10.10 -18.64 -6.36
N GLU A 143 9.44 -18.66 -5.21
CA GLU A 143 8.11 -19.24 -5.05
C GLU A 143 7.02 -18.37 -5.69
N PHE A 144 7.14 -17.05 -5.57
CA PHE A 144 6.24 -16.09 -6.22
C PHE A 144 6.28 -16.19 -7.75
N ARG A 145 7.36 -16.70 -8.35
CA ARG A 145 7.44 -16.92 -9.80
C ARG A 145 6.70 -18.17 -10.27
N ARG A 146 6.32 -19.07 -9.36
CA ARG A 146 5.59 -20.29 -9.71
C ARG A 146 4.15 -19.96 -10.13
N ILE A 147 3.57 -20.87 -10.91
CA ILE A 147 2.24 -20.70 -11.55
C ILE A 147 1.11 -21.13 -10.59
N ASP A 148 1.42 -22.01 -9.64
CA ASP A 148 0.52 -22.58 -8.63
C ASP A 148 0.13 -21.60 -7.51
N LYS A 149 0.65 -20.37 -7.51
CA LYS A 149 0.27 -19.35 -6.54
C LYS A 149 -1.19 -18.92 -6.71
N PHE A 150 -1.90 -18.83 -5.60
CA PHE A 150 -3.22 -18.23 -5.55
C PHE A 150 -3.09 -16.74 -5.26
N ALA A 151 -3.73 -15.88 -6.06
CA ALA A 151 -3.76 -14.43 -5.82
C ALA A 151 -5.17 -13.88 -6.01
N THR A 152 -5.64 -13.07 -5.06
CA THR A 152 -6.97 -12.44 -5.11
C THR A 152 -6.94 -10.99 -4.62
N GLY A 153 -7.73 -10.12 -5.26
CA GLY A 153 -7.79 -8.68 -4.98
C GLY A 153 -7.01 -7.81 -5.95
N ALA A 154 -7.16 -6.49 -5.82
CA ALA A 154 -6.49 -5.51 -6.67
C ALA A 154 -4.97 -5.44 -6.37
N PRO A 155 -4.11 -5.06 -7.33
CA PRO A 155 -2.64 -5.03 -7.13
C PRO A 155 -2.15 -4.25 -5.89
N GLY A 156 -2.88 -3.22 -5.47
CA GLY A 156 -2.58 -2.43 -4.26
C GLY A 156 -3.09 -3.02 -2.93
N ALA A 157 -4.05 -3.97 -3.00
CA ALA A 157 -4.74 -4.56 -1.87
C ALA A 157 -5.13 -6.01 -2.20
N ARG A 158 -4.14 -6.92 -2.19
CA ARG A 158 -4.34 -8.32 -2.56
C ARG A 158 -3.75 -9.29 -1.56
N VAL A 159 -4.30 -10.49 -1.57
CA VAL A 159 -3.82 -11.64 -0.80
C VAL A 159 -3.22 -12.62 -1.78
N ILE A 160 -2.00 -13.04 -1.50
CA ILE A 160 -1.26 -14.03 -2.28
C ILE A 160 -0.93 -15.18 -1.35
N VAL A 161 -1.24 -16.39 -1.78
CA VAL A 161 -0.93 -17.63 -1.08
C VAL A 161 -0.08 -18.48 -2.01
N THR A 162 1.10 -18.85 -1.54
CA THR A 162 2.01 -19.79 -2.19
C THR A 162 2.09 -21.06 -1.33
N ASP A 163 2.88 -22.06 -1.73
CA ASP A 163 3.02 -23.33 -0.99
C ASP A 163 3.45 -23.16 0.48
N VAL A 164 4.29 -22.16 0.75
CA VAL A 164 4.94 -21.91 2.03
C VAL A 164 4.52 -20.57 2.63
N TRP A 165 4.10 -19.59 1.83
CA TRP A 165 3.88 -18.22 2.30
C TRP A 165 2.44 -17.74 2.09
N VAL A 166 1.91 -17.12 3.14
CA VAL A 166 0.69 -16.32 3.09
C VAL A 166 1.10 -14.85 3.16
N MET A 167 0.79 -14.10 2.10
CA MET A 167 1.18 -12.71 1.95
C MET A 167 -0.05 -11.82 1.76
N LYS A 168 -0.14 -10.74 2.54
CA LYS A 168 -1.16 -9.71 2.36
C LYS A 168 -0.50 -8.39 2.01
N VAL A 169 -0.80 -7.91 0.81
CA VAL A 169 -0.32 -6.66 0.26
C VAL A 169 -1.34 -5.58 0.57
N THR A 170 -0.89 -4.48 1.18
CA THR A 170 -1.69 -3.26 1.41
C THR A 170 -0.94 -2.05 0.84
N THR A 171 -1.59 -0.88 0.82
CA THR A 171 -1.03 0.36 0.28
C THR A 171 0.34 0.71 0.89
N TYR A 172 0.50 0.57 2.21
CA TYR A 172 1.71 1.00 2.92
C TYR A 172 2.51 -0.14 3.55
N ARG A 173 1.97 -1.37 3.58
CA ARG A 173 2.61 -2.52 4.23
C ARG A 173 2.42 -3.80 3.44
N VAL A 174 3.37 -4.71 3.58
CA VAL A 174 3.24 -6.09 3.14
C VAL A 174 3.38 -6.97 4.38
N HIS A 175 2.35 -7.75 4.66
CA HIS A 175 2.35 -8.75 5.71
C HIS A 175 2.74 -10.08 5.10
N VAL A 176 3.58 -10.83 5.81
CA VAL A 176 4.08 -12.12 5.37
C VAL A 176 4.04 -13.04 6.57
N ALA A 177 3.52 -14.25 6.37
CA ALA A 177 3.56 -15.32 7.36
C ALA A 177 3.81 -16.67 6.68
N GLN A 178 4.50 -17.59 7.37
CA GLN A 178 4.70 -18.95 6.89
C GLN A 178 3.44 -19.79 7.13
N GLN A 179 3.00 -20.52 6.11
CA GLN A 179 1.77 -21.33 6.15
C GLN A 179 1.82 -22.43 7.22
N GLN A 180 2.99 -23.03 7.46
CA GLN A 180 3.18 -24.04 8.50
C GLN A 180 3.03 -23.50 9.93
N ASP A 181 3.28 -22.20 10.13
CA ASP A 181 3.32 -21.54 11.44
C ASP A 181 2.12 -20.61 11.65
N VAL A 182 1.06 -20.75 10.86
CA VAL A 182 -0.09 -19.87 10.87
C VAL A 182 -1.32 -20.60 11.42
N HIS A 183 -1.97 -19.96 12.38
CA HIS A 183 -3.33 -20.28 12.80
C HIS A 183 -4.31 -19.41 12.03
N LEU A 184 -5.16 -20.07 11.24
CA LEU A 184 -6.27 -19.44 10.52
C LEU A 184 -7.54 -19.53 11.38
N THR A 185 -8.09 -18.39 11.77
CA THR A 185 -9.30 -18.33 12.59
C THR A 185 -10.36 -17.51 11.88
N VAL A 186 -11.55 -18.06 11.66
CA VAL A 186 -12.68 -17.27 11.13
C VAL A 186 -13.18 -16.38 12.26
N THR A 187 -12.95 -15.07 12.15
CA THR A 187 -13.36 -14.10 13.18
C THR A 187 -14.74 -13.52 12.91
N GLU A 188 -15.15 -13.48 11.66
CA GLU A 188 -16.44 -12.90 11.27
C GLU A 188 -17.02 -13.62 10.05
N SER A 189 -18.33 -13.82 10.06
CA SER A 189 -19.10 -14.27 8.92
C SER A 189 -20.30 -13.34 8.76
N ARG A 190 -20.38 -12.64 7.62
CA ARG A 190 -21.50 -11.78 7.27
C ARG A 190 -22.16 -12.29 6.01
N GLN A 191 -23.47 -12.51 6.04
CA GLN A 191 -24.24 -12.72 4.81
C GLN A 191 -24.70 -11.37 4.29
N HIS A 192 -24.52 -11.16 2.98
CA HIS A 192 -25.00 -9.99 2.28
C HIS A 192 -25.97 -10.47 1.21
N GLU A 193 -27.25 -10.08 1.30
CA GLU A 193 -28.29 -10.59 0.40
C GLU A 193 -28.16 -10.09 -1.04
N LEU A 194 -27.39 -9.02 -1.27
CA LEU A 194 -27.21 -8.40 -2.58
C LEU A 194 -25.73 -8.04 -2.79
N SER A 195 -25.02 -8.73 -3.68
CA SER A 195 -23.70 -8.29 -4.13
C SER A 195 -23.82 -7.21 -5.22
N PRO A 196 -22.95 -6.19 -5.27
CA PRO A 196 -22.96 -5.20 -6.36
C PRO A 196 -22.76 -5.82 -7.76
N ASP A 197 -22.08 -6.96 -7.82
CA ASP A 197 -21.74 -7.66 -9.07
C ASP A 197 -22.73 -8.78 -9.43
N SER A 198 -23.52 -9.26 -8.45
CA SER A 198 -24.55 -10.27 -8.67
C SER A 198 -25.68 -10.08 -7.67
N ASN A 199 -26.93 -10.03 -8.13
CA ASN A 199 -28.12 -10.00 -7.27
C ASN A 199 -28.34 -11.34 -6.50
N LEU A 200 -27.25 -12.05 -6.18
CA LEU A 200 -27.23 -13.29 -5.43
C LEU A 200 -26.67 -13.01 -4.02
N PRO A 201 -27.15 -13.74 -3.01
CA PRO A 201 -26.58 -13.67 -1.68
C PRO A 201 -25.12 -14.12 -1.69
N VAL A 202 -24.26 -13.35 -1.04
CA VAL A 202 -22.84 -13.66 -0.86
C VAL A 202 -22.49 -13.70 0.61
N GLN A 203 -21.68 -14.68 1.00
CA GLN A 203 -21.14 -14.78 2.35
C GLN A 203 -19.72 -14.19 2.38
N LEU A 204 -19.56 -13.16 3.20
CA LEU A 204 -18.27 -12.56 3.54
C LEU A 204 -17.68 -13.29 4.74
N LEU A 205 -16.48 -13.85 4.58
CA LEU A 205 -15.71 -14.46 5.65
C LEU A 205 -14.48 -13.60 5.94
N THR A 206 -14.32 -13.17 7.18
CA THR A 206 -13.08 -12.57 7.68
C THR A 206 -12.26 -13.64 8.38
N ILE A 207 -11.11 -13.97 7.81
CA ILE A 207 -10.18 -14.97 8.29
C ILE A 207 -8.96 -14.25 8.87
N ARG A 208 -8.74 -14.37 10.17
CA ARG A 208 -7.54 -13.87 10.83
C ARG A 208 -6.39 -14.85 10.65
N VAL A 209 -5.27 -14.33 10.18
CA VAL A 209 -3.99 -15.01 10.01
C VAL A 209 -3.09 -14.60 11.16
N ALA A 210 -2.87 -15.50 12.12
CA ALA A 210 -1.96 -15.28 13.24
C ALA A 210 -0.77 -16.25 13.15
N SER A 211 0.45 -15.74 13.22
CA SER A 211 1.63 -16.61 13.29
C SER A 211 1.84 -17.09 14.73
N ALA A 212 2.40 -18.29 14.90
CA ALA A 212 2.87 -18.81 16.18
C ALA A 212 3.96 -17.92 16.80
N ASN A 213 4.72 -17.18 15.98
CA ASN A 213 5.67 -16.19 16.47
C ASN A 213 4.95 -14.87 16.81
N PRO A 214 4.91 -14.45 18.10
CA PRO A 214 4.20 -13.24 18.53
C PRO A 214 4.82 -11.94 17.99
N ALA A 215 6.06 -11.97 17.50
CA ALA A 215 6.70 -10.82 16.87
C ALA A 215 6.12 -10.50 15.47
N VAL A 216 5.39 -11.44 14.87
CA VAL A 216 4.74 -11.25 13.57
C VAL A 216 3.33 -10.74 13.78
N GLN A 217 3.04 -9.55 13.24
CA GLN A 217 1.71 -8.95 13.35
C GLN A 217 0.66 -9.77 12.59
N ALA A 218 -0.38 -10.20 13.31
CA ALA A 218 -1.54 -10.84 12.72
C ALA A 218 -2.26 -9.90 11.73
N PHE A 219 -2.89 -10.48 10.71
CA PHE A 219 -3.63 -9.74 9.70
C PHE A 219 -4.87 -10.50 9.23
N ASP A 220 -5.89 -9.78 8.80
CA ASP A 220 -7.15 -10.38 8.35
C ASP A 220 -7.23 -10.49 6.83
N ILE A 221 -7.72 -11.60 6.33
CA ILE A 221 -8.06 -11.85 4.93
C ILE A 221 -9.59 -11.81 4.82
N ARG A 222 -10.12 -11.16 3.79
CA ARG A 222 -11.55 -11.21 3.45
C ARG A 222 -11.74 -12.09 2.23
N SER A 223 -12.64 -13.05 2.33
CA SER A 223 -13.00 -13.96 1.25
C SER A 223 -14.51 -13.92 1.03
N TRP A 224 -14.91 -14.00 -0.23
CA TRP A 224 -16.30 -14.09 -0.68
C TRP A 224 -16.58 -15.53 -1.06
N ARG A 225 -17.67 -16.09 -0.52
CA ARG A 225 -18.26 -17.32 -1.04
C ARG A 225 -19.64 -17.00 -1.61
N PRO A 226 -19.98 -17.47 -2.82
CA PRO A 226 -21.37 -17.59 -3.23
C PRO A 226 -22.10 -18.44 -2.19
N ALA A 227 -23.27 -18.00 -1.73
CA ALA A 227 -24.12 -18.79 -0.85
C ALA A 227 -24.80 -19.94 -1.62
#